data_AF-A0A1S6GYU5-F1
#
_entry.id   AF-A0A1S6GYU5-F1
#
_cell.length_a   1.000
_cell.length_b   1.000
_cell.length_c   1.000
_cell.angle_alpha   90.00
_cell.angle_beta   90.00
_cell.angle_gamma   90.00
#
_symmetry.space_group_name_H-M   'P 1'
#
loop_
_entity.id
_entity.type
_entity.pdbx_description
1 polymer ?
#
loop_
_entity_poly.entity_id
_entity_poly.type
_entity_poly.pdbx_seq_one_letter_code
_entity_poly.pdbx_strand_id
1 'polypeptide(L)' 'MAKQKISFYDVKTKKKFETENYKIVDKSGRKFAVSKSPAGTHECWRVVSKEFADKNK' A
#
# COMPACT_ATOMS: atom_id res chain seq x y z
N MET A 1 -13.76 -9.97 4.72
CA MET A 1 -14.00 -8.53 4.95
C MET A 1 -13.20 -7.76 3.91
N ALA A 2 -13.87 -6.94 3.08
CA ALA A 2 -13.23 -6.26 1.96
C ALA A 2 -12.26 -5.19 2.49
N LYS A 3 -10.96 -5.34 2.18
CA LYS A 3 -9.96 -4.30 2.45
C LYS A 3 -10.33 -3.06 1.62
N GLN A 4 -10.21 -1.86 2.20
CA GLN A 4 -10.48 -0.64 1.45
C GLN A 4 -9.48 -0.51 0.31
N LYS A 5 -9.95 -0.17 -0.89
CA LYS A 5 -9.07 0.17 -2.01
C LYS A 5 -8.24 1.38 -1.62
N ILE A 6 -6.93 1.25 -1.74
CA ILE A 6 -5.99 2.33 -1.51
C ILE A 6 -5.27 2.67 -2.82
N SER A 7 -5.12 3.96 -3.08
CA SER A 7 -4.38 4.44 -4.22
C SER A 7 -2.88 4.46 -3.88
N PHE A 8 -2.08 3.74 -4.65
CA PHE A 8 -0.63 3.81 -4.63
C PHE A 8 -0.11 4.74 -5.72
N TYR A 9 1.06 5.33 -5.46
CA TYR A 9 1.81 6.05 -6.47
C TYR A 9 3.08 5.27 -6.81
N ASP A 10 3.16 4.81 -8.04
CA ASP A 10 4.36 4.18 -8.55
C ASP A 10 5.34 5.26 -9.01
N VAL A 11 6.38 5.52 -8.22
CA VAL A 11 7.41 6.52 -8.55
C VAL A 11 8.25 6.14 -9.77
N LYS A 12 8.33 4.85 -10.13
CA LYS A 12 9.11 4.38 -11.28
C LYS A 12 8.35 4.59 -12.57
N THR A 13 7.07 4.22 -12.60
CA THR A 13 6.21 4.40 -13.78
C THR A 13 5.50 5.75 -13.80
N LYS A 14 5.60 6.52 -12.70
CA LYS A 14 4.93 7.81 -12.45
C LYS A 14 3.40 7.75 -12.57
N LYS A 15 2.82 6.57 -12.35
CA LYS A 15 1.38 6.32 -12.46
C LYS A 15 0.75 6.06 -11.09
N LYS A 16 -0.51 6.48 -10.95
CA LYS A 16 -1.36 6.13 -9.81
C LYS A 16 -2.11 4.85 -10.15
N PHE A 17 -2.25 3.96 -9.19
CA PHE A 17 -3.10 2.78 -9.34
C PHE A 17 -3.79 2.48 -8.01
N GLU A 18 -4.94 1.84 -8.06
CA GLU A 18 -5.74 1.53 -6.88
C GLU A 18 -5.84 0.03 -6.72
N THR A 19 -5.69 -0.45 -5.49
CA THR A 19 -5.71 -1.89 -5.20
C THR A 19 -6.22 -2.14 -3.79
N GLU A 20 -6.92 -3.25 -3.63
CA GLU A 20 -7.29 -3.86 -2.36
C GLU A 20 -6.27 -4.94 -1.92
N ASN A 21 -5.40 -5.36 -2.84
CA ASN A 21 -4.39 -6.39 -2.62
C ASN A 21 -3.09 -5.78 -2.11
N TYR A 22 -3.07 -5.39 -0.85
CA TYR A 22 -1.87 -4.92 -0.16
C TYR A 22 -1.69 -5.60 1.20
N LYS A 23 -0.45 -5.55 1.69
CA LYS A 23 -0.04 -6.02 3.01
C LYS A 23 0.34 -4.83 3.88
N ILE A 24 -0.16 -4.80 5.11
CA ILE A 24 0.25 -3.82 6.11
C ILE A 24 1.52 -4.35 6.80
N VAL A 25 2.60 -3.60 6.73
CA VAL A 25 3.89 -3.89 7.37
C VAL A 25 4.19 -2.80 8.38
N ASP A 26 4.60 -3.18 9.60
CA ASP A 26 5.19 -2.23 10.54
C ASP A 26 6.69 -2.19 10.32
N LYS A 27 7.24 -1.00 10.12
CA LYS A 27 8.68 -0.79 10.01
C LYS A 27 9.07 0.48 10.75
N SER A 28 9.98 0.36 11.71
CA SER A 28 10.49 1.49 12.49
C SER A 28 9.38 2.33 13.16
N GLY A 29 8.33 1.68 13.67
CA GLY A 29 7.21 2.35 14.34
C GLY A 29 6.22 3.07 13.41
N ARG A 30 6.39 2.93 12.09
CA ARG A 30 5.45 3.42 11.08
C ARG A 30 4.80 2.24 10.37
N LYS A 31 3.52 2.40 10.02
CA LYS A 31 2.76 1.43 9.24
C LYS A 31 2.89 1.76 7.76
N PHE A 32 3.14 0.74 6.95
CA PHE A 32 3.26 0.83 5.51
C PHE A 32 2.28 -0.14 4.87
N ALA A 33 1.48 0.34 3.91
CA ALA A 33 0.83 -0.53 2.97
C ALA A 33 1.84 -0.86 1.86
N VAL A 34 2.03 -2.14 1.57
CA VAL A 34 2.92 -2.64 0.54
C VAL A 34 2.09 -3.43 -0.47
N SER A 35 2.13 -2.99 -1.72
CA SER A 35 1.50 -3.69 -2.86
C SER A 35 2.53 -3.93 -3.95
N LYS A 36 2.32 -4.96 -4.77
CA LYS A 36 3.06 -5.09 -6.03
C LYS A 36 2.55 -4.06 -7.04
N SER A 37 3.46 -3.51 -7.85
CA SER A 37 3.07 -2.65 -8.97
C SER A 37 2.36 -3.50 -10.04
N PRO A 38 1.27 -3.00 -10.66
CA PRO A 38 0.64 -3.69 -11.80
C PRO A 38 1.48 -3.60 -13.07
N ALA A 39 2.45 -2.68 -13.13
CA ALA A 39 3.24 -2.39 -14.33
C ALA A 39 4.71 -2.82 -14.23
N GLY A 40 5.16 -3.33 -13.07
CA GLY A 40 6.55 -3.69 -12.86
C GLY A 40 6.75 -4.77 -11.81
N THR A 41 7.99 -5.22 -11.66
CA THR A 41 8.39 -6.26 -10.69
C THR A 41 8.65 -5.70 -9.28
N HIS A 42 8.53 -4.39 -9.10
CA HIS A 42 8.81 -3.69 -7.84
C HIS A 42 7.59 -3.59 -6.92
N GLU A 43 7.87 -3.38 -5.65
CA GLU A 43 6.88 -3.16 -4.61
C GLU A 43 6.68 -1.66 -4.38
N CYS A 44 5.42 -1.25 -4.30
CA CYS A 44 5.00 0.11 -3.97
C CYS A 44 4.69 0.19 -2.48
N TRP A 45 5.41 1.08 -1.79
CA TRP A 45 5.29 1.29 -0.36
C TRP A 45 4.59 2.63 -0.11
N ARG A 46 3.50 2.60 0.64
CA ARG A 46 2.75 3.80 1.04
C ARG A 46 2.67 3.86 2.56
N VAL A 47 3.10 4.98 3.14
CA VAL A 47 2.90 5.25 4.56
C VAL A 47 1.40 5.39 4.83
N VAL A 48 0.91 4.69 5.85
CA VAL A 48 -0.48 4.78 6.30
C VAL A 48 -0.52 5.09 7.79
N SER A 49 -1.60 5.73 8.24
CA SER A 49 -1.82 5.99 9.66
C SER A 49 -2.10 4.69 10.42
N LYS A 50 -1.88 4.73 11.74
CA LYS A 50 -2.13 3.58 12.61
C LYS A 50 -3.59 3.12 12.54
N GLU A 51 -4.54 4.05 12.50
CA GLU A 51 -5.96 3.76 12.38
C GLU A 51 -6.32 3.06 11.06
N PHE A 52 -5.73 3.51 9.94
CA PHE A 52 -5.96 2.88 8.64
C PHE A 52 -5.38 1.46 8.61
N ALA A 53 -4.18 1.29 9.15
CA ALA A 53 -3.52 0.00 9.27
C ALA A 53 -4.30 -0.98 10.14
N ASP A 54 -4.91 -0.51 11.24
CA ASP A 54 -5.71 -1.34 12.14
C ASP A 54 -7.05 -1.75 11.49
N LYS A 55 -7.70 -0.82 10.80
CA LYS A 55 -8.95 -1.08 10.05
C LYS A 55 -8.80 -2.04 8.87
N ASN A 56 -7.61 -2.14 8.28
CA ASN A 56 -7.35 -2.92 7.06
C ASN A 56 -6.31 -4.04 7.27
N LYS A 57 -6.05 -4.41 8.53
CA LYS A 57 -5.09 -5.46 8.89
C LYS A 57 -5.53 -6.84 8.42
#